data_AF-H6L2K3-F1
#
_entry.id   AF-H6L2K3-F1
#
_cell.length_a   1.000
_cell.length_b   1.000
_cell.length_c   1.000
_cell.angle_alpha   90.00
_cell.angle_beta   90.00
_cell.angle_gamma   90.00
#
_symmetry.space_group_name_H-M   'P 1'
#
loop_
_entity.id
_entity.type
_entity.pdbx_description
1 polymer ?
#
loop_
_entity_poly.entity_id
_entity_poly.type
_entity_poly.pdbx_seq_one_letter_code
_entity_poly.pdbx_strand_id
1 'polypeptide(L)'
;MLSKYFQRRGQQYVCGHNIKEFDMPYICRRMIVQGLPLPAPLQIYGKKPWELHHFLDTMTLWKFGDYKAYTSLKLLCGLFGIPTPKDDIDGSQVGRSYWEDGDLDRIEVYCKKDVFATAQVLLRFMLEDPLALIFESADA
;
A
#
# COMPACT_ATOMS: atom_id res chain seq x y z
N MET A 1 -7.97 -1.73 15.81
CA MET A 1 -7.13 -0.71 15.13
C MET A 1 -7.94 0.05 14.07
N LEU A 2 -8.35 -0.56 12.95
CA LEU A 2 -9.09 0.11 11.86
C LEU A 2 -10.40 0.77 12.30
N SER A 3 -11.21 0.12 13.14
CA SER A 3 -12.46 0.71 13.64
C SER A 3 -12.22 2.00 14.44
N LYS A 4 -11.13 2.06 15.22
CA LYS A 4 -10.72 3.26 15.97
C LYS A 4 -10.23 4.37 15.05
N TYR A 5 -9.48 3.97 14.00
CA TYR A 5 -9.28 4.64 12.71
C TYR A 5 -10.54 5.39 12.29
N PHE A 6 -11.41 4.65 11.60
CA PHE A 6 -12.59 5.10 10.86
C PHE A 6 -13.76 5.66 11.69
N GLN A 7 -13.64 5.74 13.03
CA GLN A 7 -14.66 6.32 13.91
C GLN A 7 -14.69 7.86 13.88
N ARG A 8 -13.62 8.51 13.43
CA ARG A 8 -13.55 9.97 13.27
C ARG A 8 -14.28 10.36 11.97
N ARG A 9 -15.44 11.02 12.07
CA ARG A 9 -16.25 11.41 10.90
C ARG A 9 -15.48 12.43 10.04
N GLY A 10 -15.25 12.03 8.78
CA GLY A 10 -14.70 12.87 7.70
C GLY A 10 -13.20 12.67 7.49
N GLN A 11 -12.83 12.13 6.32
CA GLN A 11 -11.46 12.09 5.75
C GLN A 11 -10.44 11.13 6.39
N GLN A 12 -10.76 9.84 6.45
CA GLN A 12 -9.72 8.83 6.62
C GLN A 12 -9.76 7.85 5.46
N TYR A 13 -8.58 7.60 4.91
CA TYR A 13 -8.40 6.74 3.75
C TYR A 13 -7.41 5.64 4.11
N VAL A 14 -7.65 4.44 3.62
CA VAL A 14 -6.57 3.48 3.47
C VAL A 14 -5.98 3.71 2.10
N CYS A 15 -4.74 4.21 2.08
CA CYS A 15 -4.00 4.44 0.86
C CYS A 15 -3.00 3.32 0.62
N GLY A 16 -2.84 2.94 -0.64
CA GLY A 16 -1.82 1.98 -1.06
C GLY A 16 -1.79 1.82 -2.57
N HIS A 17 -0.90 0.96 -3.06
CA HIS A 17 -0.79 0.62 -4.46
C HIS A 17 -1.34 -0.78 -4.70
N ASN A 18 -2.40 -0.91 -5.49
CA ASN A 18 -3.10 -2.19 -5.76
C ASN A 18 -3.79 -2.83 -4.54
N ILE A 19 -4.13 -2.03 -3.52
CA ILE A 19 -4.76 -2.52 -2.29
C ILE A 19 -6.14 -3.15 -2.50
N LYS A 20 -6.86 -2.75 -3.56
CA LYS A 20 -8.22 -3.25 -3.83
C LYS A 20 -8.21 -4.66 -4.40
N GLU A 21 -7.18 -5.03 -5.17
CA GLU A 21 -7.08 -6.36 -5.79
C GLU A 21 -6.19 -7.32 -4.97
N PHE A 22 -5.36 -6.83 -4.05
CA PHE A 22 -4.45 -7.65 -3.26
C PHE A 22 -4.61 -7.51 -1.73
N ASP A 23 -4.10 -6.42 -1.13
CA ASP A 23 -3.92 -6.28 0.32
C ASP A 23 -5.22 -6.44 1.11
N MET A 24 -6.27 -5.70 0.74
CA MET A 24 -7.54 -5.72 1.47
C MET A 24 -8.23 -7.08 1.37
N PRO A 25 -8.37 -7.70 0.18
CA PRO A 25 -8.87 -9.07 0.08
C PRO A 25 -8.05 -10.07 0.89
N TYR A 26 -6.72 -9.96 0.90
CA TYR A 26 -5.85 -10.86 1.66
C TYR A 26 -6.09 -10.72 3.16
N ILE A 27 -6.09 -9.50 3.70
CA ILE A 27 -6.37 -9.21 5.11
C ILE A 27 -7.74 -9.75 5.51
N CYS A 28 -8.80 -9.48 4.73
CA CYS A 28 -10.14 -9.99 5.01
C CYS A 28 -10.19 -11.51 5.11
N ARG A 29 -9.54 -12.22 4.18
CA ARG A 29 -9.46 -13.70 4.22
C ARG A 29 -8.70 -14.19 5.45
N ARG A 30 -7.57 -13.57 5.79
CA ARG A 30 -6.79 -13.95 6.99
C ARG A 30 -7.55 -13.70 8.29
N MET A 31 -8.33 -12.62 8.37
CA MET A 31 -9.20 -12.37 9.52
C MET A 31 -10.23 -13.48 9.71
N ILE A 32 -10.90 -13.90 8.62
CA ILE A 32 -11.89 -14.99 8.65
C ILE A 32 -11.23 -16.30 9.11
N VAL A 33 -10.07 -16.66 8.55
CA VAL A 33 -9.33 -17.87 8.94
C VAL A 33 -8.97 -17.87 10.43
N GLN A 34 -8.71 -16.69 11.01
CA GLN A 34 -8.38 -16.53 12.43
C GLN A 34 -9.60 -16.30 13.33
N GLY A 35 -10.84 -16.41 12.80
CA GLY A 35 -12.06 -16.19 13.58
C GLY A 35 -12.26 -14.73 14.03
N LEU A 36 -11.61 -13.76 13.37
CA LEU A 36 -11.71 -12.35 13.69
C LEU A 36 -12.86 -11.67 12.94
N PRO A 37 -13.67 -10.82 13.59
CA PRO A 37 -14.77 -10.13 12.93
C PRO A 37 -14.25 -9.07 11.95
N LEU A 38 -14.88 -8.96 10.78
CA LEU A 38 -14.56 -7.92 9.80
C LEU A 38 -15.12 -6.55 10.25
N PRO A 39 -14.27 -5.53 10.42
CA PRO A 39 -14.74 -4.18 10.75
C PRO A 39 -15.51 -3.59 9.57
N ALA A 40 -16.42 -2.65 9.85
CA ALA A 40 -17.32 -2.06 8.85
C ALA A 40 -16.63 -1.54 7.55
N PRO A 41 -15.43 -0.91 7.60
CA PRO A 41 -14.72 -0.49 6.38
C PRO A 41 -14.27 -1.65 5.48
N LEU A 42 -14.09 -2.85 6.05
CA LEU A 42 -13.68 -4.07 5.33
C LEU A 42 -14.86 -4.95 4.90
N GLN A 43 -16.09 -4.58 5.26
CA GLN A 43 -17.31 -5.21 4.74
C GLN A 43 -17.63 -4.64 3.35
N ILE A 44 -16.92 -5.17 2.34
CA ILE A 44 -16.91 -4.66 0.97
C ILE A 44 -17.82 -5.41 0.00
N TYR A 45 -18.35 -6.58 0.39
CA TYR A 45 -19.22 -7.39 -0.46
C TYR A 45 -20.47 -6.60 -0.87
N GLY A 46 -20.81 -6.65 -2.17
CA GLY A 46 -21.98 -5.98 -2.73
C GLY A 46 -21.85 -4.45 -2.90
N LYS A 47 -20.75 -3.84 -2.43
CA LYS A 47 -20.50 -2.40 -2.62
C LYS A 47 -20.01 -2.10 -4.02
N LYS A 48 -20.53 -1.04 -4.61
CA LYS A 48 -20.09 -0.50 -5.90
C LYS A 48 -18.77 0.25 -5.72
N PRO A 49 -17.96 0.42 -6.79
CA PRO A 49 -16.64 1.06 -6.68
C PRO A 49 -16.65 2.45 -6.03
N TRP A 50 -17.68 3.26 -6.27
CA TRP A 50 -17.83 4.60 -5.67
C TRP A 50 -18.26 4.59 -4.19
N GLU A 51 -18.77 3.47 -3.68
CA GLU A 51 -19.07 3.29 -2.27
C GLU A 51 -17.81 2.94 -1.45
N LEU A 52 -16.71 2.62 -2.12
CA LEU A 52 -15.40 2.30 -1.53
C LEU A 52 -14.43 3.49 -1.59
N HIS A 53 -14.95 4.71 -1.42
CA HIS A 53 -14.17 5.95 -1.48
C HIS A 53 -13.09 6.03 -0.40
N HIS A 54 -13.24 5.30 0.71
CA HIS A 54 -12.24 5.21 1.77
C HIS A 54 -11.00 4.38 1.38
N PHE A 55 -11.00 3.71 0.23
CA PHE A 55 -9.81 3.06 -0.33
C PHE A 55 -9.22 3.91 -1.46
N LEU A 56 -8.07 4.51 -1.15
CA LEU A 56 -7.29 5.34 -2.06
C LEU A 56 -6.21 4.47 -2.71
N ASP A 57 -6.55 3.85 -3.83
CA ASP A 57 -5.65 2.93 -4.54
C ASP A 57 -4.94 3.66 -5.68
N THR A 58 -3.62 3.88 -5.55
CA THR A 58 -2.83 4.61 -6.54
C THR A 58 -2.79 3.92 -7.90
N MET A 59 -2.89 2.59 -7.95
CA MET A 59 -2.99 1.87 -9.22
C MET A 59 -4.32 2.18 -9.90
N THR A 60 -5.43 2.23 -9.15
CA THR A 60 -6.74 2.60 -9.69
C THR A 60 -6.76 4.05 -10.15
N LEU A 61 -6.16 4.97 -9.39
CA LEU A 61 -6.08 6.38 -9.74
C LEU A 61 -5.30 6.60 -11.05
N TRP A 62 -4.20 5.87 -11.23
CA TRP A 62 -3.35 5.98 -12.43
C TRP A 62 -4.01 5.49 -13.71
N LYS A 63 -4.98 4.56 -13.61
CA LYS A 63 -5.57 3.92 -14.80
C LYS A 63 -6.25 4.92 -15.75
N PHE A 64 -6.80 6.04 -15.27
CA PHE A 64 -7.61 6.98 -16.08
C PHE A 64 -8.67 6.29 -16.98
N GLY A 65 -9.18 5.14 -16.56
CA GLY A 65 -10.14 4.32 -17.32
C GLY A 65 -9.54 3.17 -18.13
N ASP A 66 -8.21 2.97 -18.11
CA ASP A 66 -7.56 1.79 -18.67
C ASP A 66 -7.70 0.58 -17.73
N TYR A 67 -8.46 -0.43 -18.16
CA TYR A 67 -8.70 -1.64 -17.38
C TYR A 67 -7.71 -2.77 -17.65
N LYS A 68 -6.86 -2.66 -18.67
CA LYS A 68 -6.05 -3.80 -19.17
C LYS A 68 -4.59 -3.76 -18.75
N ALA A 69 -4.07 -2.61 -18.33
CA ALA A 69 -2.67 -2.47 -17.96
C ALA A 69 -2.47 -2.47 -16.44
N TYR A 70 -1.80 -3.52 -15.93
CA TYR A 70 -1.19 -3.47 -14.61
C TYR A 70 0.02 -2.52 -14.66
N THR A 71 0.06 -1.54 -13.76
CA THR A 71 1.17 -0.60 -13.64
C THR A 71 1.83 -0.81 -12.29
N SER A 72 3.11 -1.19 -12.29
CA SER A 72 3.85 -1.41 -11.03
C SER A 72 4.24 -0.10 -10.35
N LEU A 73 4.33 -0.13 -9.02
CA LEU A 73 4.83 0.99 -8.23
C LEU A 73 6.24 1.42 -8.69
N LYS A 74 7.10 0.46 -9.01
CA LYS A 74 8.44 0.69 -9.54
C LYS A 74 8.42 1.50 -10.85
N LEU A 75 7.50 1.22 -11.76
CA LEU A 75 7.35 1.98 -13.00
C LEU A 75 6.94 3.43 -12.71
N LEU A 76 5.97 3.64 -11.83
CA LEU A 76 5.54 4.99 -11.43
C LEU A 76 6.67 5.77 -10.75
N CYS A 77 7.45 5.12 -9.89
CA CYS A 77 8.59 5.78 -9.26
C CYS A 77 9.64 6.20 -10.29
N GLY A 78 9.96 5.34 -11.26
CA GLY A 78 10.85 5.68 -12.36
C GLY A 78 10.33 6.85 -13.21
N LEU A 79 9.02 6.87 -13.49
CA LEU A 79 8.37 7.94 -14.24
C LEU A 79 8.45 9.29 -13.53
N PHE A 80 8.26 9.33 -12.21
CA PHE A 80 8.25 10.57 -11.43
C PHE A 80 9.61 10.95 -10.83
N GLY A 81 10.68 10.22 -11.18
CA GLY A 81 12.01 10.43 -10.60
C GLY A 81 12.04 10.24 -9.08
N ILE A 82 11.13 9.44 -8.53
CA ILE A 82 11.12 9.10 -7.10
C ILE A 82 12.23 8.06 -6.91
N PRO A 83 13.20 8.31 -6.01
CA PRO A 83 14.26 7.35 -5.75
C PRO A 83 13.62 6.08 -5.19
N THR A 84 13.60 5.03 -6.02
CA THR A 84 13.40 3.69 -5.48
C THR A 84 14.73 3.28 -4.86
N PRO A 85 14.77 2.92 -3.58
CA PRO A 85 15.92 2.20 -3.05
C PRO A 85 16.14 0.99 -3.97
N LYS A 86 17.30 0.95 -4.63
CA LYS A 86 17.66 -0.14 -5.54
C LYS A 86 18.02 -1.35 -4.69
N ASP A 87 17.06 -1.94 -3.98
CA ASP A 87 17.41 -2.84 -2.88
C ASP A 87 16.87 -4.26 -3.09
N ASP A 88 17.83 -5.14 -3.34
CA ASP A 88 18.07 -6.51 -2.88
C ASP A 88 16.96 -7.58 -2.81
N ILE A 89 15.68 -7.23 -2.63
CA ILE A 89 14.55 -8.17 -2.68
C ILE A 89 13.34 -7.58 -3.37
N ASP A 90 12.58 -8.44 -4.04
CA ASP A 90 11.23 -8.14 -4.51
C ASP A 90 10.19 -8.96 -3.72
N GLY A 91 8.90 -8.68 -3.93
CA GLY A 91 7.80 -9.33 -3.21
C GLY A 91 7.80 -10.86 -3.27
N SER A 92 8.42 -11.50 -4.28
CA SER A 92 8.56 -12.96 -4.35
C SER A 92 9.56 -13.52 -3.33
N GLN A 93 10.48 -12.71 -2.84
CA GLN A 93 11.56 -13.10 -1.94
C GLN A 93 11.20 -12.92 -0.46
N VAL A 94 10.11 -12.21 -0.15
CA VAL A 94 9.63 -11.98 1.23
C VAL A 94 9.32 -13.30 1.95
N GLY A 95 8.70 -14.25 1.26
CA GLY A 95 8.36 -15.55 1.86
C GLY A 95 9.59 -16.34 2.30
N ARG A 96 10.63 -16.38 1.46
CA ARG A 96 11.92 -16.99 1.78
C ARG A 96 12.62 -16.28 2.93
N SER A 97 12.69 -14.95 2.85
CA SER A 97 13.32 -14.11 3.88
C SER A 97 12.70 -14.35 5.27
N TYR A 98 11.39 -14.58 5.32
CA TYR A 98 10.67 -14.85 6.58
C TYR A 98 10.88 -16.28 7.09
N TRP A 99 10.68 -17.30 6.24
CA TRP A 99 10.61 -18.69 6.68
C TRP A 99 11.97 -19.42 6.71
N GLU A 100 12.88 -19.05 5.82
CA GLU A 100 14.20 -19.68 5.71
C GLU A 100 15.27 -18.82 6.39
N ASP A 101 15.35 -17.54 6.01
CA ASP A 101 16.47 -16.69 6.43
C ASP A 101 16.25 -16.06 7.82
N GLY A 102 14.99 -15.95 8.27
CA GLY A 102 14.63 -15.33 9.56
C GLY A 102 14.93 -13.83 9.63
N ASP A 103 15.09 -13.16 8.49
CA ASP A 103 15.54 -11.78 8.37
C ASP A 103 14.36 -10.80 8.35
N LEU A 104 13.81 -10.55 9.53
CA LEU A 104 12.66 -9.65 9.71
C LEU A 104 13.03 -8.18 9.47
N ASP A 105 14.25 -7.77 9.80
CA ASP A 105 14.69 -6.38 9.67
C ASP A 105 14.73 -5.98 8.19
N ARG A 106 15.21 -6.87 7.32
CA ARG A 106 15.18 -6.65 5.87
C ARG A 106 13.75 -6.53 5.32
N ILE A 107 12.82 -7.36 5.79
CA ILE A 107 11.40 -7.27 5.40
C ILE A 107 10.80 -5.94 5.87
N GLU A 108 11.10 -5.52 7.10
CA GLU A 108 10.60 -4.27 7.66
C GLU A 108 11.08 -3.06 6.84
N VAL A 109 12.37 -3.02 6.50
CA VAL A 109 12.98 -1.99 5.66
C VAL A 109 12.32 -1.96 4.28
N TYR A 110 12.12 -3.12 3.65
CA TYR A 110 11.43 -3.23 2.36
C TYR A 110 9.99 -2.66 2.43
N CYS A 111 9.20 -3.07 3.43
CA CYS A 111 7.83 -2.59 3.60
C CYS A 111 7.74 -1.08 3.86
N LYS A 112 8.64 -0.53 4.70
CA LYS A 112 8.71 0.92 4.96
C LYS A 112 8.98 1.70 3.67
N LYS A 113 9.87 1.18 2.82
CA LYS A 113 10.22 1.79 1.53
C LYS A 113 9.04 1.79 0.55
N ASP A 114 8.29 0.68 0.45
CA ASP A 114 7.08 0.61 -0.39
C ASP A 114 5.99 1.59 0.08
N VAL A 115 5.81 1.75 1.40
CA VAL A 115 4.88 2.73 1.97
C VAL A 115 5.31 4.16 1.62
N PHE A 116 6.59 4.49 1.79
CA PHE A 116 7.12 5.81 1.45
C PHE A 116 6.96 6.11 -0.05
N ALA A 117 7.37 5.18 -0.91
CA ALA A 117 7.25 5.31 -2.36
C ALA A 117 5.79 5.51 -2.80
N THR A 118 4.85 4.76 -2.20
CA THR A 118 3.41 4.94 -2.47
C THR A 118 2.94 6.34 -2.09
N ALA A 119 3.34 6.85 -0.92
CA ALA A 119 2.98 8.20 -0.50
C ALA A 119 3.55 9.27 -1.45
N GLN A 120 4.81 9.12 -1.86
CA GLN A 120 5.44 10.01 -2.84
C GLN A 120 4.69 10.00 -4.18
N VAL A 121 4.30 8.82 -4.68
CA VAL A 121 3.51 8.69 -5.92
C VAL A 121 2.16 9.40 -5.78
N LEU A 122 1.48 9.24 -4.64
CA LEU A 122 0.21 9.92 -4.40
C LEU A 122 0.38 11.45 -4.43
N LEU A 123 1.42 11.99 -3.78
CA LEU A 123 1.69 13.43 -3.81
C LEU A 123 1.95 13.94 -5.23
N ARG A 124 2.66 13.16 -6.05
CA ARG A 124 2.86 13.48 -7.47
C ARG A 124 1.54 13.51 -8.25
N PHE A 125 0.60 12.62 -7.97
CA PHE A 125 -0.75 12.69 -8.57
C PHE A 125 -1.52 13.94 -8.16
N MET A 126 -1.25 14.46 -6.96
CA MET A 126 -1.83 15.69 -6.44
C MET A 126 -1.09 16.96 -6.90
N LEU A 127 0.00 16.81 -7.68
CA LEU A 127 0.89 17.90 -8.08
C LEU A 127 1.53 18.62 -6.87
N GLU A 128 1.69 17.91 -5.77
CA GLU A 128 2.37 18.39 -4.57
C GLU A 128 3.86 18.07 -4.62
N ASP A 129 4.65 18.82 -3.86
CA ASP A 129 6.06 18.52 -3.69
C ASP A 129 6.23 17.16 -3.00
N PRO A 130 7.22 16.34 -3.44
CA PRO A 130 7.53 15.11 -2.74
C PRO A 130 7.91 15.42 -1.30
N LEU A 131 7.52 14.53 -0.37
CA LEU A 131 8.05 14.56 0.99
C LEU A 131 9.57 14.63 0.89
N ALA A 132 10.16 15.53 1.66
CA ALA A 132 11.59 15.49 1.94
C ALA A 132 11.95 14.04 2.32
N LEU A 133 13.09 13.55 1.82
CA LEU A 133 13.59 12.24 2.22
C LEU A 133 13.80 12.26 3.74
N ILE A 134 12.83 11.75 4.51
CA ILE A 134 13.03 11.43 5.92
C ILE A 134 13.77 10.09 5.94
N PHE A 135 15.02 10.11 5.49
CA PHE A 135 16.00 9.07 5.72
C PHE A 135 17.30 9.73 6.18
N GLU A 136 17.18 10.68 7.12
CA GLU A 136 18.30 11.04 7.98
C GLU A 136 18.07 10.37 9.34
N SER A 137 19.07 9.61 9.80
CA SER A 137 19.20 8.87 11.06
C SER A 137 18.43 7.54 11.19
N ALA A 138 18.95 6.49 10.55
CA ALA A 138 18.93 5.14 11.12
C ALA A 138 20.34 4.51 11.20
N ASP A 139 21.39 5.32 10.96
CA ASP A 139 22.78 4.99 11.29
C ASP A 139 23.22 5.88 12.47
N ALA A 140 22.96 5.42 13.69
CA ALA A 140 23.62 5.85 14.94
C ALA A 140 23.46 4.76 16.01
#